data_AF-C6H8J5-F1
#
_entry.id   AF-C6H8J5-F1
#
_cell.length_a   1.000
_cell.length_b   1.000
_cell.length_c   1.000
_cell.angle_alpha   90.00
_cell.angle_beta   90.00
_cell.angle_gamma   90.00
#
_symmetry.space_group_name_H-M   'P 1'
#
loop_
_entity.id
_entity.type
_entity.pdbx_description
1 polymer ?
#
loop_
_entity_poly.entity_id
_entity_poly.type
_entity_poly.pdbx_seq_one_letter_code
_entity_poly.pdbx_strand_id
1 'polypeptide(L)'
;MFSRPDFREGGGSVQVVFYDKTLEREILLTPAERAPNSSRPGSESSDMATLIYTSGTTGLPKAVIVSWYKCIMAAGFVSKWLGLKTTDRVYTCMPHYHSTAAILGYLACMVSTTTIIIGRKFSASKFWKEVRNNEATVVQYVGETLRYLLATPREIDPVSGENLDLKHNRFNVPMICEFYASTEGTAGLWNRSGNDFTAGAIGKNGLVAEIIAGHTVAVVELDYETEQPRRDPKTGFCKKVPRGEPGELLFQLYAPNIKSTFQGYFNNRRGCVVPYRRRYALGP
;
A
#
# COMPACT_ATOMS: atom_id res chain seq x y z
N MET A 1 -3.85 24.88 -5.06
CA MET A 1 -3.90 24.99 -3.58
C MET A 1 -2.53 25.32 -3.00
N PHE A 2 -1.46 24.58 -3.32
CA PHE A 2 -0.06 24.88 -2.91
C PHE A 2 0.71 25.87 -3.81
N SER A 3 0.03 26.59 -4.69
CA SER A 3 0.64 27.38 -5.77
C SER A 3 0.88 28.85 -5.43
N ARG A 4 0.42 29.29 -4.25
CA ARG A 4 0.52 30.67 -3.79
C ARG A 4 1.87 30.88 -3.07
N PRO A 5 2.76 31.78 -3.55
CA PRO A 5 4.07 32.00 -2.95
C PRO A 5 4.01 32.40 -1.46
N ASP A 6 2.92 33.06 -1.07
CA ASP A 6 2.61 33.59 0.26
C ASP A 6 2.00 32.56 1.23
N PHE A 7 1.93 31.26 0.87
CA PHE A 7 1.30 30.23 1.72
C PHE A 7 1.97 30.08 3.10
N ARG A 8 3.25 30.49 3.24
CA ARG A 8 4.00 30.46 4.51
C ARG A 8 3.67 31.64 5.44
N GLU A 9 3.11 32.71 4.90
CA GLU A 9 2.78 33.96 5.61
C GLU A 9 1.28 34.05 5.94
N GLY A 10 0.60 32.90 6.01
CA GLY A 10 -0.84 32.83 6.22
C GLY A 10 -1.69 33.12 4.98
N GLY A 11 -1.09 33.32 3.80
CA GLY A 11 -1.77 33.63 2.54
C GLY A 11 -2.40 32.43 1.81
N GLY A 12 -2.49 31.26 2.45
CA GLY A 12 -2.99 30.03 1.83
C GLY A 12 -3.76 29.13 2.80
N SER A 13 -4.36 28.06 2.27
CA SER A 13 -5.14 27.06 3.04
C SER A 13 -4.26 26.07 3.83
N VAL A 14 -2.97 26.38 4.00
CA VAL A 14 -1.97 25.49 4.59
C VAL A 14 -1.35 26.23 5.75
N GLN A 15 -1.57 25.73 6.97
CA GLN A 15 -0.88 26.22 8.15
C GLN A 15 0.48 25.52 8.25
N VAL A 16 1.56 26.30 8.23
CA VAL A 16 2.92 25.78 8.44
C VAL A 16 3.26 25.95 9.91
N VAL A 17 3.56 24.84 10.59
CA VAL A 17 3.95 24.83 12.00
C VAL A 17 5.35 24.23 12.11
N PHE A 18 6.31 25.00 12.62
CA PHE A 18 7.66 24.55 12.89
C PHE A 18 7.78 24.19 14.38
N TYR A 19 8.23 22.97 14.66
CA TYR A 19 8.46 22.50 16.03
C TYR A 19 9.90 22.75 16.53
N ASP A 20 10.82 23.05 15.61
CA ASP A 20 12.23 23.33 15.90
C ASP A 20 12.69 24.58 15.15
N LYS A 21 13.21 25.57 15.88
CA LYS A 21 13.71 26.84 15.34
C LYS A 21 14.96 26.67 14.48
N THR A 22 15.76 25.64 14.74
CA THR A 22 16.93 25.33 13.91
C THR A 22 16.49 24.83 12.54
N LEU A 23 15.61 23.82 12.51
CA LEU A 23 15.03 23.32 11.26
C LEU A 23 14.24 24.40 10.51
N GLU A 24 13.50 25.25 11.22
CA GLU A 24 12.82 26.41 10.61
C GLU A 24 13.82 27.31 9.88
N ARG A 25 14.91 27.69 10.54
CA ARG A 25 15.95 28.53 9.94
C ARG A 25 16.61 27.85 8.74
N GLU A 26 16.88 26.55 8.82
CA GLU A 26 17.42 25.77 7.70
C GLU A 26 16.46 25.78 6.49
N ILE A 27 15.17 25.53 6.71
CA ILE A 27 14.14 25.55 5.66
C ILE A 27 14.01 26.95 5.05
N LEU A 28 14.00 28.00 5.88
CA LEU A 28 13.88 29.38 5.42
C LEU A 28 15.11 29.86 4.63
N LEU A 29 16.30 29.35 4.98
CA LEU A 29 17.55 29.66 4.27
C LEU A 29 17.76 28.78 3.04
N THR A 30 17.06 27.64 2.94
CA THR A 30 17.12 26.77 1.75
C THR A 30 16.40 27.46 0.59
N PRO A 31 17.10 27.80 -0.51
CA PRO A 31 16.47 28.42 -1.66
C PRO A 31 15.33 27.54 -2.18
N ALA A 32 14.15 28.12 -2.36
CA ALA A 32 13.01 27.41 -2.91
C ALA A 32 13.23 27.20 -4.42
N GLU A 33 13.81 26.06 -4.79
CA GLU A 33 13.95 25.67 -6.19
C GLU A 33 12.65 25.05 -6.69
N ARG A 34 11.91 25.80 -7.51
CA ARG A 34 10.77 25.25 -8.25
C ARG A 34 11.23 24.94 -9.67
N ALA A 35 11.19 23.66 -10.05
CA ALA A 35 11.41 23.26 -11.44
C ALA A 35 10.51 24.08 -12.40
N PRO A 36 11.04 24.52 -13.55
CA PRO A 36 10.27 25.35 -14.49
C PRO A 36 9.08 24.55 -15.04
N ASN A 37 8.03 25.26 -15.49
CA ASN A 37 6.85 24.60 -16.06
C ASN A 37 7.20 23.75 -17.29
N SER A 38 8.25 24.13 -18.04
CA SER A 38 8.78 23.34 -19.16
C SER A 38 9.31 21.97 -18.75
N SER A 39 9.73 21.79 -17.50
CA SER A 39 10.10 20.48 -16.93
C SER A 39 8.89 19.58 -16.62
N ARG A 40 7.67 20.10 -16.82
CA ARG A 40 6.42 19.34 -16.75
C ARG A 40 5.79 19.33 -18.15
N PRO A 41 6.47 18.73 -19.17
CA PRO A 41 5.84 18.54 -20.47
C PRO A 41 4.54 17.76 -20.25
N GLY A 42 3.53 17.98 -21.09
CA GLY A 42 2.20 17.39 -20.96
C GLY A 42 2.30 15.90 -20.63
N SER A 43 2.21 15.59 -19.34
CA SER A 43 2.53 14.25 -18.84
C SER A 43 1.29 13.41 -19.04
N GLU A 44 1.44 12.32 -19.76
CA GLU A 44 0.37 11.37 -19.96
C GLU A 44 0.18 10.53 -18.71
N SER A 45 -1.03 10.04 -18.49
CA SER A 45 -1.29 9.14 -17.35
C SER A 45 -0.47 7.83 -17.43
N SER A 46 -0.05 7.42 -18.63
CA SER A 46 0.84 6.29 -18.88
C SER A 46 2.29 6.55 -18.52
N ASP A 47 2.71 7.81 -18.33
CA ASP A 47 4.09 8.16 -18.04
C ASP A 47 4.54 7.62 -16.68
N MET A 48 5.83 7.33 -16.60
CA MET A 48 6.48 6.85 -15.38
C MET A 48 6.39 7.91 -14.28
N ALA A 49 5.74 7.56 -13.17
CA ALA A 49 5.64 8.40 -11.99
C ALA A 49 6.72 8.07 -10.96
N THR A 50 6.95 6.77 -10.71
CA THR A 50 7.94 6.32 -9.73
C THR A 50 8.53 4.96 -10.09
N LEU A 51 9.71 4.70 -9.53
CA LEU A 51 10.40 3.42 -9.61
C LEU A 51 10.38 2.77 -8.23
N ILE A 52 9.79 1.58 -8.16
CA ILE A 52 9.78 0.77 -6.94
C ILE A 52 10.70 -0.43 -7.15
N TYR A 53 11.75 -0.51 -6.33
CA TYR A 53 12.70 -1.60 -6.40
C TYR A 53 12.17 -2.82 -5.67
N THR A 54 12.15 -3.97 -6.35
CA THR A 54 11.77 -5.25 -5.76
C THR A 54 12.99 -6.17 -5.70
N SER A 55 13.04 -7.05 -4.69
CA SER A 55 14.04 -8.12 -4.58
C SER A 55 13.88 -9.05 -5.76
N GLY A 56 14.71 -8.87 -6.79
CA GLY A 56 14.72 -9.75 -7.95
C GLY A 56 15.18 -11.15 -7.57
N THR A 57 14.56 -12.18 -8.14
CA THR A 57 14.95 -13.59 -7.96
C THR A 57 16.38 -13.90 -8.41
N THR A 58 16.99 -13.02 -9.20
CA THR A 58 18.35 -13.14 -9.75
C THR A 58 19.41 -12.35 -8.96
N GLY A 59 19.10 -11.91 -7.74
CA GLY A 59 20.04 -11.23 -6.82
C GLY A 59 20.16 -9.71 -6.99
N LEU A 60 19.95 -9.17 -8.20
CA LEU A 60 19.92 -7.72 -8.42
C LEU A 60 18.50 -7.16 -8.30
N PRO A 61 18.28 -6.06 -7.54
CA PRO A 61 17.00 -5.39 -7.45
C PRO A 61 16.48 -4.94 -8.83
N LYS A 62 15.21 -5.20 -9.11
CA LYS A 62 14.56 -4.75 -10.35
C LYS A 62 13.70 -3.53 -10.06
N ALA A 63 13.87 -2.47 -10.86
CA ALA A 63 13.08 -1.25 -10.74
C ALA A 63 11.77 -1.39 -11.53
N VAL A 64 10.65 -1.61 -10.83
CA VAL A 64 9.32 -1.64 -11.43
C VAL A 64 8.91 -0.23 -11.80
N ILE A 65 8.50 -0.03 -13.06
CA ILE A 65 7.90 1.23 -13.51
C ILE A 65 6.47 1.28 -12.99
N VAL A 66 6.14 2.32 -12.23
CA VAL A 66 4.76 2.62 -11.80
C VAL A 66 4.35 3.93 -12.46
N SER A 67 3.29 3.90 -13.28
CA SER A 67 2.79 5.10 -13.94
C SER A 67 1.93 5.99 -13.06
N TRP A 68 1.70 7.23 -13.51
CA TRP A 68 0.75 8.15 -12.90
C TRP A 68 -0.65 7.55 -12.81
N TYR A 69 -1.12 6.88 -13.85
CA TYR A 69 -2.41 6.18 -13.87
C TYR A 69 -2.51 5.16 -12.73
N LYS A 70 -1.50 4.29 -12.58
CA LYS A 70 -1.49 3.27 -11.51
C LYS A 70 -1.46 3.92 -10.12
N CYS A 71 -0.65 4.96 -9.94
CA CYS A 71 -0.60 5.73 -8.70
C CYS A 71 -1.96 6.32 -8.32
N ILE A 72 -2.61 7.04 -9.24
CA ILE A 72 -3.88 7.73 -9.01
C ILE A 72 -5.01 6.73 -8.79
N MET A 73 -5.10 5.69 -9.62
CA MET A 73 -6.15 4.67 -9.50
C MET A 73 -6.03 3.88 -8.20
N ALA A 74 -4.82 3.44 -7.83
CA ALA A 74 -4.61 2.70 -6.58
C ALA A 74 -4.87 3.57 -5.34
N ALA A 75 -4.37 4.81 -5.33
CA ALA A 75 -4.61 5.76 -4.25
C ALA A 75 -6.09 6.08 -4.08
N GLY A 76 -6.78 6.38 -5.19
CA GLY A 76 -8.22 6.67 -5.18
C GLY A 76 -9.08 5.47 -4.80
N PHE A 77 -8.71 4.26 -5.24
CA PHE A 77 -9.36 3.02 -4.82
C PHE A 77 -9.22 2.81 -3.31
N VAL A 78 -7.99 2.83 -2.78
CA VAL A 78 -7.75 2.59 -1.35
C VAL A 78 -8.40 3.65 -0.48
N SER A 79 -8.34 4.92 -0.88
CA SER A 79 -9.03 6.02 -0.19
C SER A 79 -10.53 5.71 -0.02
N LYS A 80 -11.21 5.33 -1.11
CA LYS A 80 -12.65 5.00 -1.08
C LYS A 80 -12.93 3.71 -0.33
N TRP A 81 -12.10 2.68 -0.52
CA TRP A 81 -12.28 1.37 0.10
C TRP A 81 -12.14 1.41 1.62
N LEU A 82 -11.16 2.18 2.13
CA LEU A 82 -11.01 2.48 3.56
C LEU A 82 -12.10 3.43 4.07
N GLY A 83 -12.71 4.22 3.19
CA GLY A 83 -13.70 5.23 3.56
C GLY A 83 -13.08 6.45 4.24
N LEU A 84 -11.87 6.83 3.82
CA LEU A 84 -11.13 7.96 4.40
C LEU A 84 -11.91 9.27 4.24
N LYS A 85 -12.01 10.02 5.34
CA LYS A 85 -12.65 11.33 5.43
C LYS A 85 -11.61 12.38 5.75
N THR A 86 -11.83 13.64 5.39
CA THR A 86 -10.90 14.76 5.64
C THR A 86 -10.51 14.94 7.12
N THR A 87 -11.33 14.43 8.05
CA THR A 87 -11.06 14.40 9.49
C THR A 87 -10.08 13.30 9.92
N ASP A 88 -9.79 12.34 9.05
CA ASP A 88 -8.90 11.22 9.36
C ASP A 88 -7.43 11.63 9.39
N ARG A 89 -6.71 10.93 10.27
CA ARG A 89 -5.29 11.13 10.54
C ARG A 89 -4.60 9.77 10.42
N VAL A 90 -3.95 9.54 9.29
CA VAL A 90 -3.36 8.24 8.94
C VAL A 90 -1.91 8.19 9.40
N TYR A 91 -1.61 7.34 10.38
CA TYR A 91 -0.25 7.08 10.85
C TYR A 91 0.42 5.98 10.04
N THR A 92 1.65 6.22 9.60
CA THR A 92 2.52 5.19 9.02
C THR A 92 3.96 5.40 9.48
N CYS A 93 4.62 4.31 9.89
CA CYS A 93 6.07 4.28 10.09
C CYS A 93 6.75 3.40 9.03
N MET A 94 6.04 3.09 7.94
CA MET A 94 6.58 2.27 6.86
C MET A 94 7.53 3.10 5.99
N PRO A 95 8.60 2.48 5.47
CA PRO A 95 9.51 3.19 4.57
C PRO A 95 8.83 3.54 3.24
N HIS A 96 8.93 4.81 2.83
CA HIS A 96 8.28 5.33 1.63
C HIS A 96 8.92 4.87 0.31
N TYR A 97 10.03 4.14 0.34
CA TYR A 97 10.52 3.42 -0.85
C TYR A 97 9.68 2.17 -1.19
N HIS A 98 8.78 1.76 -0.30
CA HIS A 98 7.83 0.67 -0.54
C HIS A 98 6.50 1.22 -1.09
N SER A 99 5.95 0.55 -2.11
CA SER A 99 4.71 0.96 -2.81
C SER A 99 3.51 1.13 -1.86
N THR A 100 3.36 0.24 -0.89
CA THR A 100 2.31 0.36 0.15
C THR A 100 2.35 1.69 0.90
N ALA A 101 3.53 2.14 1.33
CA ALA A 101 3.66 3.39 2.08
C ALA A 101 3.49 4.60 1.15
N ALA A 102 4.20 4.62 0.03
CA ALA A 102 4.16 5.75 -0.91
C ALA A 102 2.81 5.92 -1.59
N ILE A 103 2.22 4.84 -2.10
CA ILE A 103 1.02 4.91 -2.95
C ILE A 103 -0.24 4.71 -2.11
N LEU A 104 -0.30 3.62 -1.34
CA LEU A 104 -1.53 3.27 -0.60
C LEU A 104 -1.65 4.00 0.74
N GLY A 105 -0.57 4.64 1.22
CA GLY A 105 -0.57 5.51 2.39
C GLY A 105 -0.54 6.98 1.98
N TYR A 106 0.61 7.46 1.51
CA TYR A 106 0.84 8.87 1.21
C TYR A 106 -0.04 9.40 0.08
N LEU A 107 0.00 8.80 -1.12
CA LEU A 107 -0.85 9.28 -2.22
C LEU A 107 -2.34 9.10 -1.93
N ALA A 108 -2.73 8.01 -1.24
CA ALA A 108 -4.11 7.84 -0.80
C ALA A 108 -4.57 9.01 0.08
N CYS A 109 -3.73 9.44 1.04
CA CYS A 109 -4.03 10.60 1.87
C CYS A 109 -4.12 11.91 1.08
N MET A 110 -3.26 12.10 0.08
CA MET A 110 -3.33 13.26 -0.81
C MET A 110 -4.64 13.30 -1.59
N VAL A 111 -5.09 12.16 -2.13
CA VAL A 111 -6.34 12.05 -2.88
C VAL A 111 -7.56 12.26 -1.98
N SER A 112 -7.54 11.76 -0.75
CA SER A 112 -8.62 11.96 0.23
C SER A 112 -8.55 13.28 0.99
N THR A 113 -7.52 14.10 0.77
CA THR A 113 -7.27 15.33 1.53
C THR A 113 -7.24 15.10 3.04
N THR A 114 -6.61 14.00 3.47
CA THR A 114 -6.47 13.62 4.88
C THR A 114 -5.10 13.96 5.43
N THR A 115 -4.98 13.96 6.76
CA THR A 115 -3.69 14.14 7.40
C THR A 115 -2.90 12.84 7.32
N ILE A 116 -1.62 12.93 6.94
CA ILE A 116 -0.67 11.82 7.10
C ILE A 116 0.34 12.14 8.20
N ILE A 117 0.57 11.18 9.08
CA ILE A 117 1.56 11.25 10.16
C ILE A 117 2.64 10.23 9.83
N ILE A 118 3.87 10.71 9.62
CA ILE A 118 5.00 9.88 9.22
C ILE A 118 5.91 9.65 10.43
N GLY A 119 5.86 8.45 10.99
CA GLY A 119 6.81 7.98 11.99
C GLY A 119 8.18 7.70 11.36
N ARG A 120 9.27 8.08 12.05
CA ARG A 120 10.64 7.95 11.49
C ARG A 120 11.05 6.50 11.23
N LYS A 121 10.66 5.59 12.12
CA LYS A 121 10.88 4.15 12.02
C LYS A 121 9.95 3.43 12.98
N PHE A 122 9.71 2.13 12.75
CA PHE A 122 8.98 1.31 13.70
C PHE A 122 9.72 1.20 15.05
N SER A 123 8.97 1.35 16.14
CA SER A 123 9.43 1.10 17.51
C SER A 123 8.25 0.60 18.33
N ALA A 124 8.28 -0.68 18.71
CA ALA A 124 7.17 -1.33 19.41
C ALA A 124 6.79 -0.60 20.71
N SER A 125 7.78 -0.11 21.47
CA SER A 125 7.56 0.64 22.71
C SER A 125 7.06 2.08 22.52
N LYS A 126 7.27 2.70 21.36
CA LYS A 126 6.85 4.09 21.08
C LYS A 126 5.59 4.18 20.22
N PHE A 127 5.25 3.12 19.50
CA PHE A 127 4.21 3.12 18.48
C PHE A 127 2.88 3.68 18.97
N TRP A 128 2.31 3.11 20.04
CA TRP A 128 1.02 3.56 20.55
C TRP A 128 1.08 4.96 21.16
N LYS A 129 2.22 5.34 21.73
CA LYS A 129 2.45 6.72 22.20
C LYS A 129 2.46 7.71 21.04
N GLU A 130 3.12 7.40 19.93
CA GLU A 130 3.13 8.25 18.74
C GLU A 130 1.74 8.34 18.08
N VAL A 131 1.03 7.21 17.96
CA VAL A 131 -0.35 7.14 17.47
C VAL A 131 -1.27 8.04 18.31
N ARG A 132 -1.21 7.93 19.65
CA ARG A 132 -2.04 8.74 20.55
C ARG A 132 -1.66 10.22 20.55
N ASN A 133 -0.37 10.54 20.66
CA ASN A 133 0.11 11.92 20.70
C ASN A 133 -0.22 12.72 19.44
N ASN A 134 -0.41 12.02 18.31
CA ASN A 134 -0.80 12.63 17.05
C ASN A 134 -2.28 12.42 16.71
N GLU A 135 -3.08 11.87 17.63
CA GLU A 135 -4.52 11.64 17.45
C GLU A 135 -4.84 10.86 16.16
N ALA A 136 -4.01 9.87 15.82
CA ALA A 136 -4.20 9.08 14.60
C ALA A 136 -5.50 8.26 14.68
N THR A 137 -6.31 8.33 13.62
CA THR A 137 -7.57 7.59 13.49
C THR A 137 -7.42 6.32 12.66
N VAL A 138 -6.36 6.24 11.85
CA VAL A 138 -6.03 5.10 11.00
C VAL A 138 -4.55 4.79 11.14
N VAL A 139 -4.21 3.50 11.18
CA VAL A 139 -2.84 3.03 11.24
C VAL A 139 -2.55 2.12 10.06
N GLN A 140 -1.56 2.48 9.26
CA GLN A 140 -1.02 1.61 8.22
C GLN A 140 0.01 0.64 8.84
N TYR A 141 -0.12 -0.65 8.56
CA TYR A 141 0.73 -1.68 9.16
C TYR A 141 1.17 -2.74 8.14
N VAL A 142 2.18 -3.54 8.54
CA VAL A 142 2.53 -4.83 7.95
C VAL A 142 2.24 -5.91 8.99
N GLY A 143 1.76 -7.09 8.60
CA GLY A 143 1.28 -8.11 9.56
C GLY A 143 2.22 -8.39 10.73
N GLU A 144 3.53 -8.48 10.48
CA GLU A 144 4.54 -8.70 11.51
C GLU A 144 4.61 -7.59 12.57
N THR A 145 4.30 -6.34 12.19
CA THR A 145 4.20 -5.20 13.11
C THR A 145 3.18 -5.47 14.22
N LEU A 146 2.01 -6.03 13.88
CA LEU A 146 0.97 -6.31 14.87
C LEU A 146 1.42 -7.36 15.89
N ARG A 147 2.19 -8.37 15.46
CA ARG A 147 2.76 -9.38 16.36
C ARG A 147 3.67 -8.74 17.42
N TYR A 148 4.53 -7.81 17.03
CA TYR A 148 5.38 -7.07 17.98
C TYR A 148 4.57 -6.19 18.93
N LEU A 149 3.51 -5.54 18.42
CA LEU A 149 2.64 -4.69 19.23
C LEU A 149 1.85 -5.49 20.25
N LEU A 150 1.41 -6.70 19.92
CA LEU A 150 0.75 -7.62 20.86
C LEU A 150 1.70 -8.11 21.95
N ALA A 151 2.98 -8.29 21.63
CA ALA A 151 4.00 -8.73 22.59
C ALA A 151 4.53 -7.62 23.51
N THR A 152 4.19 -6.36 23.26
CA THR A 152 4.69 -5.23 24.04
C THR A 152 3.91 -5.11 25.36
N PRO A 153 4.58 -4.96 26.52
CA PRO A 153 3.92 -4.92 27.83
C PRO A 153 2.92 -3.77 27.93
N ARG A 154 2.05 -3.84 28.94
CA ARG A 154 1.08 -2.78 29.20
C ARG A 154 1.78 -1.49 29.59
N GLU A 155 1.28 -0.36 29.10
CA GLU A 155 1.82 0.94 29.46
C GLU A 155 1.18 1.42 30.78
N ILE A 156 2.03 1.65 31.78
CA ILE A 156 1.63 2.17 33.09
C ILE A 156 2.17 3.60 33.21
N ASP A 157 1.32 4.53 33.63
CA ASP A 157 1.73 5.89 33.92
C ASP A 157 2.71 5.88 35.13
N PRO A 158 3.93 6.41 34.98
CA PRO A 158 4.94 6.31 36.03
C PRO A 158 4.66 7.21 37.24
N VAL A 159 3.74 8.18 37.12
CA VAL A 159 3.38 9.14 38.17
C VAL A 159 2.09 8.71 38.86
N SER A 160 1.05 8.39 38.11
CA SER A 160 -0.27 8.02 38.65
C SER A 160 -0.44 6.52 38.89
N GLY A 161 0.40 5.66 38.30
CA GLY A 161 0.24 4.21 38.32
C GLY A 161 -0.92 3.70 37.46
N GLU A 162 -1.58 4.59 36.69
CA GLU A 162 -2.74 4.24 35.87
C GLU A 162 -2.35 3.37 34.67
N ASN A 163 -3.19 2.38 34.35
CA ASN A 163 -3.00 1.57 33.15
C ASN A 163 -3.52 2.32 31.92
N LEU A 164 -2.59 2.90 31.15
CA LEU A 164 -2.90 3.69 29.96
C LEU A 164 -3.51 2.84 28.84
N ASP A 165 -3.19 1.55 28.78
CA ASP A 165 -3.79 0.66 27.78
C ASP A 165 -5.27 0.43 28.02
N LEU A 166 -5.69 0.30 29.29
CA LEU A 166 -7.10 0.17 29.66
C LEU A 166 -7.82 1.51 29.44
N LYS A 167 -7.22 2.62 29.89
CA LYS A 167 -7.77 3.96 29.72
C LYS A 167 -8.04 4.31 28.26
N HIS A 168 -7.11 3.96 27.38
CA HIS A 168 -7.18 4.30 25.96
C HIS A 168 -7.71 3.17 25.08
N ASN A 169 -8.09 2.04 25.68
CA ASN A 169 -8.50 0.83 24.98
C ASN A 169 -7.52 0.50 23.83
N ARG A 170 -6.26 0.23 24.17
CA ARG A 170 -5.09 0.19 23.26
C ARG A 170 -5.31 -0.52 21.92
N PHE A 171 -6.13 -1.56 21.88
CA PHE A 171 -6.42 -2.34 20.67
C PHE A 171 -7.86 -2.20 20.19
N ASN A 172 -8.53 -1.09 20.51
CA ASN A 172 -9.89 -0.77 20.06
C ASN A 172 -9.92 -0.41 18.57
N VAL A 173 -9.61 -1.39 17.74
CA VAL A 173 -9.54 -1.27 16.28
C VAL A 173 -10.81 -1.94 15.75
N PRO A 174 -11.90 -1.18 15.50
CA PRO A 174 -13.17 -1.75 15.08
C PRO A 174 -13.13 -2.30 13.65
N MET A 175 -12.06 -2.03 12.90
CA MET A 175 -11.94 -2.41 11.50
C MET A 175 -10.50 -2.71 11.13
N ILE A 176 -10.28 -3.90 10.58
CA ILE A 176 -9.03 -4.34 10.01
C ILE A 176 -9.22 -4.48 8.50
N CYS A 177 -8.40 -3.73 7.75
CA CYS A 177 -8.42 -3.69 6.30
C CYS A 177 -7.10 -4.27 5.79
N GLU A 178 -7.15 -5.47 5.22
CA GLU A 178 -6.01 -6.19 4.70
C GLU A 178 -6.06 -6.27 3.19
N PHE A 179 -4.89 -6.26 2.57
CA PHE A 179 -4.78 -6.50 1.14
C PHE A 179 -3.55 -7.34 0.85
N TYR A 180 -3.60 -8.05 -0.27
CA TYR A 180 -2.49 -8.79 -0.81
C TYR A 180 -2.34 -8.48 -2.29
N ALA A 181 -1.20 -7.92 -2.66
CA ALA A 181 -0.91 -7.52 -4.03
C ALA A 181 0.60 -7.52 -4.26
N SER A 182 1.00 -7.36 -5.52
CA SER A 182 2.38 -7.16 -5.92
C SER A 182 2.57 -5.83 -6.61
N THR A 183 3.78 -5.29 -6.56
CA THR A 183 4.11 -4.03 -7.25
C THR A 183 3.95 -4.19 -8.76
N GLU A 184 4.28 -5.36 -9.29
CA GLU A 184 4.09 -5.75 -10.69
C GLU A 184 2.63 -6.02 -11.05
N GLY A 185 1.85 -6.50 -10.09
CA GLY A 185 0.48 -6.98 -10.28
C GLY A 185 -0.49 -5.88 -10.68
N THR A 186 -1.50 -6.29 -11.45
CA THR A 186 -2.58 -5.43 -11.96
C THR A 186 -3.82 -5.46 -11.08
N ALA A 187 -3.84 -6.38 -10.11
CA ALA A 187 -4.92 -6.56 -9.15
C ALA A 187 -4.36 -7.07 -7.80
N GLY A 188 -5.25 -7.15 -6.82
CA GLY A 188 -4.96 -7.62 -5.48
C GLY A 188 -6.18 -8.26 -4.85
N LEU A 189 -5.97 -8.99 -3.77
CA LEU A 189 -7.01 -9.49 -2.88
C LEU A 189 -7.22 -8.47 -1.78
N TRP A 190 -8.47 -8.24 -1.39
CA TRP A 190 -8.84 -7.20 -0.44
C TRP A 190 -9.81 -7.79 0.59
N ASN A 191 -9.53 -7.56 1.86
CA ASN A 191 -10.32 -8.04 2.99
C ASN A 191 -10.62 -6.88 3.93
N ARG A 192 -11.90 -6.67 4.21
CA ARG A 192 -12.36 -5.64 5.15
C ARG A 192 -13.18 -6.33 6.22
N SER A 193 -12.61 -6.47 7.40
CA SER A 193 -13.22 -7.13 8.55
C SER A 193 -13.52 -6.09 9.62
N GLY A 194 -14.77 -5.98 10.05
CA GLY A 194 -15.20 -5.02 11.08
C GLY A 194 -16.02 -5.65 12.18
N ASN A 195 -16.01 -6.99 12.27
CA ASN A 195 -16.74 -7.75 13.27
C ASN A 195 -16.02 -9.07 13.56
N ASP A 196 -16.41 -9.69 14.67
CA ASP A 196 -15.83 -10.95 15.13
C ASP A 196 -16.18 -12.13 14.22
N PHE A 197 -17.31 -12.06 13.50
CA PHE A 197 -17.74 -13.11 12.58
C PHE A 197 -16.75 -13.30 11.41
N THR A 198 -16.11 -12.23 10.95
CA THR A 198 -15.10 -12.28 9.89
C THR A 198 -13.66 -12.29 10.42
N ALA A 199 -13.45 -12.50 11.73
CA ALA A 199 -12.12 -12.59 12.30
C ALA A 199 -11.36 -13.79 11.72
N GLY A 200 -10.16 -13.54 11.18
CA GLY A 200 -9.33 -14.57 10.52
C GLY A 200 -9.82 -15.03 9.15
N ALA A 201 -10.96 -14.53 8.66
CA ALA A 201 -11.48 -14.89 7.35
C ALA A 201 -10.64 -14.27 6.24
N ILE A 202 -10.28 -15.07 5.24
CA ILE A 202 -9.69 -14.59 3.99
C ILE A 202 -10.85 -14.28 3.04
N GLY A 203 -11.10 -12.99 2.78
CA GLY A 203 -12.21 -12.54 1.95
C GLY A 203 -12.24 -13.23 0.58
N LYS A 204 -13.43 -13.71 0.18
CA LYS A 204 -13.67 -14.27 -1.16
C LYS A 204 -14.47 -13.29 -1.99
N ASN A 205 -14.12 -13.15 -3.28
CA ASN A 205 -15.01 -12.51 -4.25
C ASN A 205 -16.36 -13.23 -4.26
N GLY A 206 -17.43 -12.47 -4.00
CA GLY A 206 -18.80 -12.95 -4.15
C GLY A 206 -19.18 -13.10 -5.62
N LEU A 207 -20.37 -13.66 -5.89
CA LEU A 207 -20.85 -13.97 -7.24
C LEU A 207 -20.77 -12.76 -8.20
N VAL A 208 -21.15 -11.57 -7.73
CA VAL A 208 -21.10 -10.33 -8.53
C VAL A 208 -19.66 -9.94 -8.90
N ALA A 209 -18.73 -10.02 -7.93
CA ALA A 209 -17.32 -9.74 -8.19
C ALA A 209 -16.69 -10.79 -9.11
N GLU A 210 -17.14 -12.05 -9.03
CA GLU A 210 -16.73 -13.13 -9.91
C GLU A 210 -17.25 -12.94 -11.35
N ILE A 211 -18.47 -12.42 -11.53
CA ILE A 211 -18.98 -12.06 -12.87
C ILE A 211 -18.18 -10.91 -13.48
N ILE A 212 -17.88 -9.87 -12.69
CA ILE A 212 -17.19 -8.66 -13.17
C ILE A 212 -15.70 -8.91 -13.42
N ALA A 213 -15.02 -9.63 -12.53
CA ALA A 213 -13.56 -9.76 -12.52
C ALA A 213 -13.04 -11.21 -12.63
N GLY A 214 -13.91 -12.22 -12.57
CA GLY A 214 -13.49 -13.63 -12.61
C GLY A 214 -12.91 -14.08 -13.95
N HIS A 215 -13.08 -13.30 -15.02
CA HIS A 215 -12.44 -13.57 -16.30
C HIS A 215 -10.97 -13.12 -16.35
N THR A 216 -10.53 -12.23 -15.44
CA THR A 216 -9.15 -11.72 -15.39
C THR A 216 -8.32 -12.34 -14.27
N VAL A 217 -8.90 -13.23 -13.46
CA VAL A 217 -8.23 -13.92 -12.35
C VAL A 217 -8.41 -15.42 -12.47
N ALA A 218 -7.35 -16.20 -12.32
CA ALA A 218 -7.42 -17.65 -12.29
C ALA A 218 -6.49 -18.23 -11.23
N VAL A 219 -6.91 -19.31 -10.58
CA VAL A 219 -6.02 -20.15 -9.78
C VAL A 219 -5.76 -21.42 -10.58
N VAL A 220 -4.49 -21.73 -10.83
CA VAL A 220 -4.08 -22.83 -11.71
C VAL A 220 -3.20 -23.84 -11.00
N GLU A 221 -3.19 -25.07 -11.50
CA GLU A 221 -2.34 -26.13 -10.99
C GLU A 221 -0.86 -25.75 -11.15
N LEU A 222 -0.06 -26.04 -10.12
CA LEU A 222 1.38 -25.83 -10.14
C LEU A 222 2.07 -27.20 -10.27
N ASP A 223 3.06 -27.27 -11.15
CA ASP A 223 4.03 -28.36 -11.13
C ASP A 223 5.07 -28.07 -10.04
N TYR A 224 5.10 -28.91 -9.01
CA TYR A 224 5.96 -28.72 -7.85
C TYR A 224 7.45 -29.01 -8.13
N GLU A 225 7.77 -29.75 -9.19
CA GLU A 225 9.17 -30.01 -9.57
C GLU A 225 9.76 -28.84 -10.33
N THR A 226 9.00 -28.29 -11.28
CA THR A 226 9.46 -27.18 -12.14
C THR A 226 9.13 -25.80 -11.58
N GLU A 227 8.26 -25.74 -10.56
CA GLU A 227 7.66 -24.52 -10.03
C GLU A 227 6.98 -23.66 -11.10
N GLN A 228 6.40 -24.27 -12.14
CA GLN A 228 5.67 -23.57 -13.21
C GLN A 228 4.18 -23.93 -13.19
N PRO A 229 3.30 -23.05 -13.70
CA PRO A 229 1.93 -23.43 -13.99
C PRO A 229 1.88 -24.69 -14.86
N ARG A 230 1.16 -25.71 -14.41
CA ARG A 230 0.96 -26.94 -15.17
C ARG A 230 0.13 -26.63 -16.41
N ARG A 231 0.70 -26.93 -17.57
CA ARG A 231 0.06 -26.72 -18.88
C ARG A 231 -0.35 -28.04 -19.48
N ASP A 232 -1.51 -28.05 -20.11
CA ASP A 232 -1.97 -29.17 -20.92
C ASP A 232 -1.04 -29.35 -22.13
N PRO A 233 -0.46 -30.55 -22.37
CA PRO A 233 0.51 -30.76 -23.45
C PRO A 233 -0.05 -30.57 -24.87
N LYS A 234 -1.38 -30.67 -25.06
CA LYS A 234 -2.01 -30.56 -26.38
C LYS A 234 -2.41 -29.12 -26.69
N THR A 235 -2.95 -28.41 -25.71
CA THR A 235 -3.50 -27.05 -25.90
C THR A 235 -2.55 -25.95 -25.43
N GLY A 236 -1.59 -26.26 -24.56
CA GLY A 236 -0.66 -25.30 -23.95
C GLY A 236 -1.27 -24.40 -22.86
N PHE A 237 -2.57 -24.53 -22.59
CA PHE A 237 -3.27 -23.75 -21.57
C PHE A 237 -3.01 -24.30 -20.16
N CYS A 238 -3.02 -23.39 -19.18
CA CYS A 238 -2.95 -23.79 -17.78
C CYS A 238 -4.26 -24.47 -17.35
N LYS A 239 -4.16 -25.48 -16.49
CA LYS A 239 -5.33 -26.14 -15.91
C LYS A 239 -5.78 -25.42 -14.64
N LYS A 240 -7.04 -24.98 -14.58
CA LYS A 240 -7.61 -24.37 -13.36
C LYS A 240 -7.77 -25.44 -12.28
N VAL A 241 -7.48 -25.07 -11.04
CA VAL A 241 -7.76 -25.95 -9.89
C VAL A 241 -9.25 -25.90 -9.52
N PRO A 242 -9.83 -27.00 -9.00
CA PRO A 242 -11.15 -26.97 -8.40
C PRO A 242 -11.22 -26.00 -7.22
N ARG A 243 -12.42 -25.53 -6.90
CA ARG A 243 -12.63 -24.66 -5.74
C ARG A 243 -12.26 -25.39 -4.46
N GLY A 244 -11.44 -24.75 -3.62
CA GLY A 244 -10.95 -25.30 -2.35
C GLY A 244 -9.56 -25.91 -2.45
N GLU A 245 -9.07 -26.16 -3.67
CA GLU A 245 -7.74 -26.73 -3.87
C GLU A 245 -6.66 -25.63 -3.98
N PRO A 246 -5.44 -25.89 -3.49
CA PRO A 246 -4.32 -24.95 -3.59
C PRO A 246 -3.82 -24.83 -5.03
N GLY A 247 -3.36 -23.63 -5.41
CA GLY A 247 -2.76 -23.39 -6.72
C GLY A 247 -2.05 -22.04 -6.83
N GLU A 248 -1.56 -21.73 -8.03
CA GLU A 248 -0.92 -20.45 -8.35
C GLU A 248 -1.94 -19.43 -8.84
N LEU A 249 -1.97 -18.26 -8.21
CA LEU A 249 -2.85 -17.15 -8.58
C LEU A 249 -2.26 -16.37 -9.76
N LEU A 250 -3.03 -16.29 -10.85
CA LEU A 250 -2.68 -15.56 -12.06
C LEU A 250 -3.64 -14.41 -12.30
N PHE A 251 -3.07 -13.28 -12.70
CA PHE A 251 -3.81 -12.10 -13.17
C PHE A 251 -3.58 -11.92 -14.67
N GLN A 252 -4.66 -11.76 -15.41
CA GLN A 252 -4.61 -11.48 -16.84
C GLN A 252 -4.11 -10.05 -17.07
N LEU A 253 -3.11 -9.91 -17.94
CA LEU A 253 -2.71 -8.61 -18.48
C LEU A 253 -3.60 -8.27 -19.68
N TYR A 254 -3.94 -7.00 -19.84
CA TYR A 254 -4.79 -6.57 -20.96
C TYR A 254 -4.02 -6.70 -22.28
N ALA A 255 -4.30 -7.77 -23.03
CA ALA A 255 -3.54 -8.15 -24.22
C ALA A 255 -3.46 -7.06 -25.32
N PRO A 256 -4.52 -6.27 -25.61
CA PRO A 256 -4.44 -5.21 -26.61
C PRO A 256 -3.46 -4.09 -26.25
N ASN A 257 -3.18 -3.88 -24.97
CA ASN A 257 -2.16 -2.93 -24.51
C ASN A 257 -1.60 -3.33 -23.15
N ILE A 258 -0.62 -4.24 -23.12
CA ILE A 258 0.00 -4.72 -21.87
C ILE A 258 0.55 -3.55 -21.05
N LYS A 259 1.17 -2.56 -21.71
CA LYS A 259 1.78 -1.37 -21.06
C LYS A 259 0.77 -0.50 -20.32
N SER A 260 -0.52 -0.59 -20.64
CA SER A 260 -1.57 0.10 -19.88
C SER A 260 -1.76 -0.48 -18.48
N THR A 261 -1.38 -1.75 -18.27
CA THR A 261 -1.57 -2.47 -17.01
C THR A 261 -0.24 -2.75 -16.30
N PHE A 262 0.83 -3.03 -17.04
CA PHE A 262 2.19 -3.21 -16.54
C PHE A 262 3.22 -2.65 -17.53
N GLN A 263 3.89 -1.56 -17.16
CA GLN A 263 4.88 -0.89 -17.99
C GLN A 263 6.21 -1.66 -18.09
N GLY A 264 6.43 -2.65 -17.22
CA GLY A 264 7.67 -3.42 -17.17
C GLY A 264 8.68 -2.88 -16.17
N TYR A 265 9.93 -3.28 -16.37
CA TYR A 265 11.06 -2.88 -15.53
C TYR A 265 11.91 -1.83 -16.24
N PHE A 266 12.34 -0.81 -15.49
CA PHE A 266 13.20 0.25 -16.00
C PHE A 266 14.52 -0.32 -16.51
N ASN A 267 14.90 0.08 -17.73
CA ASN A 267 16.09 -0.40 -18.44
C ASN A 267 16.22 -1.93 -18.57
N ASN A 268 15.11 -2.68 -18.46
CA ASN A 268 15.13 -4.14 -18.61
C ASN A 268 14.05 -4.61 -19.59
N ARG A 269 14.44 -4.71 -20.87
CA ARG A 269 13.56 -5.13 -21.97
C ARG A 269 13.19 -6.62 -21.94
N ARG A 270 13.94 -7.47 -21.22
CA ARG A 270 13.68 -8.93 -21.13
C ARG A 270 12.74 -9.30 -19.97
N GLY A 271 12.59 -8.43 -18.97
CA GLY A 271 11.81 -8.69 -17.76
C GLY A 271 10.29 -8.46 -17.87
N CYS A 272 9.72 -8.17 -19.05
CA CYS A 272 8.31 -7.79 -19.18
C CYS A 272 7.28 -8.90 -18.87
N VAL A 273 7.71 -10.11 -18.55
CA VAL A 273 6.83 -11.22 -18.15
C VAL A 273 7.27 -11.73 -16.79
N VAL A 274 6.43 -11.57 -15.78
CA VAL A 274 6.72 -11.99 -14.41
C VAL A 274 5.60 -12.91 -13.96
N PRO A 275 5.86 -14.21 -13.72
CA PRO A 275 5.00 -15.01 -12.86
C PRO A 275 5.18 -14.52 -11.41
N TYR A 276 4.13 -13.94 -10.82
CA TYR A 276 4.13 -13.59 -9.41
C TYR A 276 3.80 -14.84 -8.60
N ARG A 277 4.76 -15.31 -7.79
CA ARG A 277 4.68 -16.62 -7.11
C ARG A 277 4.52 -16.46 -5.61
N ARG A 278 3.42 -16.97 -5.06
CA ARG A 278 3.37 -17.43 -3.67
C ARG A 278 2.27 -18.49 -3.47
N ARG A 279 2.60 -19.54 -2.72
CA ARG A 279 1.73 -20.70 -2.45
C ARG A 279 0.58 -20.27 -1.55
N TYR A 280 -0.66 -20.52 -1.98
CA TYR A 280 -1.81 -20.51 -1.09
C TYR A 280 -2.10 -21.94 -0.68
N ALA A 281 -2.07 -22.21 0.63
CA ALA A 281 -2.91 -23.25 1.20
C ALA A 281 -4.21 -22.54 1.59
N LEU A 282 -5.29 -22.79 0.84
CA LEU A 282 -6.62 -22.50 1.34
C LEU A 282 -6.85 -23.50 2.48
N GLY A 283 -6.62 -23.06 3.71
CA GLY A 283 -7.05 -23.81 4.89
C GLY A 283 -8.58 -23.90 4.94
N PRO A 284 -9.13 -24.92 5.63
CA PRO A 284 -10.57 -25.16 5.72
C PRO A 284 -11.36 -23.98 6.28
#